data_AF-A0A377JTD6-F1
#
_entry.id   AF-A0A377JTD6-F1
#
_cell.length_a   1.000
_cell.length_b   1.000
_cell.length_c   1.000
_cell.angle_alpha   90.00
_cell.angle_beta   90.00
_cell.angle_gamma   90.00
#
_symmetry.space_group_name_H-M   'P 1'
#
loop_
_entity.id
_entity.type
_entity.pdbx_description
1 polymer ?
#
loop_
_entity_poly.entity_id
_entity_poly.type
_entity_poly.pdbx_seq_one_letter_code
_entity_poly.pdbx_strand_id
1 'polypeptide(L)'
;MKTLFDRFSKSLENIQQESYSCFGQWIETCDALLLKHLRDKGLLAGSEFHNSFFNLINTKTESFGSGVPFVRITSRSEVETGSNSLVGILLNACKDIESKQDIKTCFDYVITEILNNVADHSGDSGIAIAQYYPTKKRVQFSALDNGVGFLANIQNKFPNIKTQKEAIKKALERGVTASQNLIYGSERNAGYGLFVVSSLVKEIQNSELLIFCKDTLIGVRQDSIYHKHLSNDFGCTLICFEIDEESLKSLDYDIDVIIGQITYSEKSDIEDVFL
;
A
#
# COMPACT_ATOMS: atom_id res chain seq x y z
N MET A 1 9.48 -15.06 13.20
CA MET A 1 8.64 -13.86 13.49
C MET A 1 7.42 -13.93 12.57
N LYS A 2 6.21 -13.60 13.01
CA LYS A 2 5.02 -13.59 12.13
C LYS A 2 5.12 -12.46 11.11
N THR A 3 4.81 -12.72 9.84
CA THR A 3 4.89 -11.71 8.76
C THR A 3 3.75 -10.69 8.86
N LEU A 4 3.79 -9.60 8.09
CA LEU A 4 2.67 -8.67 8.00
C LEU A 4 1.42 -9.38 7.46
N PHE A 5 1.58 -10.27 6.46
CA PHE A 5 0.47 -11.10 5.97
C PHE A 5 -0.16 -11.93 7.08
N ASP A 6 0.63 -12.60 7.93
CA ASP A 6 0.11 -13.40 9.05
C ASP A 6 -0.65 -12.54 10.06
N ARG A 7 -0.10 -11.37 10.39
CA ARG A 7 -0.67 -10.45 11.39
C ARG A 7 -1.99 -9.86 10.88
N PHE A 8 -2.02 -9.33 9.66
CA PHE A 8 -3.24 -8.78 9.08
C PHE A 8 -4.29 -9.85 8.75
N SER A 9 -3.86 -11.03 8.30
CA SER A 9 -4.75 -12.19 8.13
C SER A 9 -5.46 -12.56 9.43
N LYS A 10 -4.79 -12.39 10.58
CA LYS A 10 -5.39 -12.64 11.89
C LYS A 10 -6.34 -11.52 12.30
N SER A 11 -6.00 -10.27 12.01
CA SER A 11 -6.90 -9.13 12.21
C SER A 11 -8.21 -9.30 11.42
N LEU A 12 -8.13 -9.71 10.15
CA LEU A 12 -9.31 -9.98 9.32
C LEU A 12 -10.20 -11.07 9.92
N GLU A 13 -9.62 -12.20 10.37
CA GLU A 13 -10.38 -13.25 11.06
C GLU A 13 -11.08 -12.74 12.32
N ASN A 14 -10.36 -11.95 13.12
CA ASN A 14 -10.88 -11.41 14.36
C ASN A 14 -12.06 -10.46 14.09
N ILE A 15 -11.97 -9.62 13.05
CA ILE A 15 -13.08 -8.76 12.63
C ILE A 15 -14.29 -9.57 12.16
N GLN A 16 -14.09 -10.63 11.36
CA GLN A 16 -15.18 -11.51 10.93
C GLN A 16 -15.88 -12.24 12.08
N GLN A 17 -15.16 -12.47 13.18
CA GLN A 17 -15.68 -13.07 14.41
C GLN A 17 -16.17 -12.05 15.42
N GLU A 18 -16.22 -10.76 15.04
CA GLU A 18 -16.59 -9.64 15.92
C GLU A 18 -15.74 -9.60 17.21
N SER A 19 -14.48 -10.03 17.12
CA SER A 19 -13.52 -10.10 18.22
C SER A 19 -12.51 -8.97 18.13
N TYR A 20 -12.66 -7.97 18.99
CA TYR A 20 -11.95 -6.70 18.85
C TYR A 20 -10.85 -6.45 19.90
N SER A 21 -10.73 -7.33 20.89
CA SER A 21 -9.81 -7.17 22.02
C SER A 21 -8.33 -7.12 21.60
N CYS A 22 -7.96 -7.77 20.50
CA CYS A 22 -6.57 -7.78 20.00
C CYS A 22 -6.07 -6.39 19.60
N PHE A 23 -6.95 -5.53 19.08
CA PHE A 23 -6.62 -4.18 18.62
C PHE A 23 -6.32 -3.23 19.78
N GLY A 24 -6.63 -3.62 21.02
CA GLY A 24 -6.21 -2.90 22.22
C GLY A 24 -4.71 -3.04 22.52
N GLN A 25 -4.05 -4.10 22.04
CA GLN A 25 -2.64 -4.39 22.33
C GLN A 25 -1.69 -3.88 21.24
N TRP A 26 -2.08 -4.06 19.99
CA TRP A 26 -1.29 -3.69 18.84
C TRP A 26 -2.21 -3.36 17.67
N ILE A 27 -1.79 -2.40 16.84
CA ILE A 27 -2.50 -2.05 15.63
C ILE A 27 -1.49 -1.70 14.52
N GLU A 28 -1.61 -2.42 13.41
CA GLU A 28 -0.88 -2.09 12.19
C GLU A 28 -1.58 -0.92 11.47
N THR A 29 -0.87 -0.26 10.56
CA THR A 29 -1.47 0.79 9.72
C THR A 29 -2.65 0.30 8.89
N CYS A 30 -2.59 -0.94 8.38
CA CYS A 30 -3.67 -1.56 7.64
C CYS A 30 -4.91 -1.85 8.51
N ASP A 31 -4.70 -2.31 9.75
CA ASP A 31 -5.77 -2.48 10.74
C ASP A 31 -6.48 -1.14 10.99
N ALA A 32 -5.70 -0.07 11.17
CA ALA A 32 -6.23 1.26 11.45
C ALA A 32 -7.15 1.78 10.34
N LEU A 33 -6.72 1.67 9.08
CA LEU A 33 -7.53 2.09 7.94
C LEU A 33 -8.79 1.24 7.80
N LEU A 34 -8.67 -0.08 7.98
CA LEU A 34 -9.82 -0.98 7.87
C LEU A 34 -10.87 -0.72 8.96
N LEU A 35 -10.44 -0.55 10.22
CA LEU A 35 -11.34 -0.23 11.33
C LEU A 35 -12.00 1.14 11.14
N LYS A 36 -11.25 2.14 10.65
CA LYS A 36 -11.82 3.44 10.28
C LYS A 36 -12.89 3.29 9.20
N HIS A 37 -12.60 2.55 8.13
CA HIS A 37 -13.55 2.28 7.05
C HIS A 37 -14.83 1.62 7.54
N LEU A 38 -14.71 0.55 8.34
CA LEU A 38 -15.87 -0.15 8.89
C LEU A 38 -16.72 0.77 9.78
N ARG A 39 -16.08 1.63 10.57
CA ARG A 39 -16.78 2.64 11.39
C ARG A 39 -17.47 3.69 10.54
N ASP A 40 -16.81 4.22 9.50
CA ASP A 40 -17.40 5.22 8.60
C ASP A 40 -18.62 4.64 7.85
N LYS A 41 -18.66 3.32 7.66
CA LYS A 41 -19.83 2.58 7.13
C LYS A 41 -20.89 2.24 8.18
N GLY A 42 -20.68 2.57 9.46
CA GLY A 42 -21.60 2.25 10.56
C GLY A 42 -21.58 0.78 10.98
N LEU A 43 -20.55 0.03 10.60
CA LEU A 43 -20.37 -1.40 10.93
C LEU A 43 -19.63 -1.61 12.25
N LEU A 44 -19.09 -0.55 12.86
CA LEU A 44 -18.48 -0.55 14.19
C LEU A 44 -19.05 0.63 15.01
N ALA A 45 -19.46 0.38 16.25
CA ALA A 45 -20.02 1.43 17.11
C ALA A 45 -18.93 2.35 17.69
N GLY A 46 -17.68 1.86 17.78
CA GLY A 46 -16.54 2.55 18.39
C GLY A 46 -16.45 2.39 19.91
N SER A 47 -17.46 1.79 20.56
CA SER A 47 -17.47 1.49 22.00
C SER A 47 -16.78 0.16 22.35
N GLU A 48 -16.42 -0.62 21.34
CA GLU A 48 -15.77 -1.93 21.48
C GLU A 48 -14.30 -1.81 21.94
N PHE A 49 -13.79 -0.58 22.09
CA PHE A 49 -12.38 -0.30 22.31
C PHE A 49 -12.15 0.77 23.39
N HIS A 50 -11.16 0.54 24.25
CA HIS A 50 -10.70 1.49 25.26
C HIS A 50 -9.19 1.75 25.10
N ASN A 51 -8.76 2.33 23.98
CA ASN A 51 -7.36 2.71 23.76
C ASN A 51 -7.24 4.09 23.09
N SER A 52 -6.17 4.82 23.39
CA SER A 52 -5.81 6.13 22.84
C SER A 52 -5.73 6.14 21.32
N PHE A 53 -5.34 5.02 20.68
CA PHE A 53 -5.37 4.90 19.22
C PHE A 53 -6.79 4.96 18.64
N PHE A 54 -7.77 4.39 19.35
CA PHE A 54 -9.17 4.49 18.92
C PHE A 54 -9.71 5.91 19.07
N ASN A 55 -9.23 6.66 20.06
CA ASN A 55 -9.54 8.08 20.15
C ASN A 55 -9.01 8.86 18.93
N LEU A 56 -7.88 8.44 18.33
CA LEU A 56 -7.36 9.02 17.09
C LEU A 56 -8.25 8.70 15.89
N ILE A 57 -8.67 7.44 15.68
CA ILE A 57 -9.65 7.11 14.62
C ILE A 57 -11.02 7.76 14.89
N ASN A 58 -11.31 8.12 16.16
CA ASN A 58 -12.52 8.81 16.58
C ASN A 58 -12.53 10.30 16.26
N THR A 59 -11.37 10.93 16.08
CA THR A 59 -11.30 12.34 15.70
C THR A 59 -11.79 12.56 14.27
N LYS A 60 -12.74 13.49 14.10
CA LYS A 60 -13.25 13.95 12.79
C LYS A 60 -12.27 14.86 12.04
N THR A 61 -11.07 15.08 12.57
CA THR A 61 -10.18 16.18 12.14
C THR A 61 -9.19 15.75 11.07
N GLU A 62 -9.34 16.40 9.91
CA GLU A 62 -8.45 16.38 8.74
C GLU A 62 -7.21 17.30 8.90
N SER A 63 -6.69 17.54 10.11
CA SER A 63 -5.64 18.56 10.30
C SER A 63 -4.34 18.05 10.92
N PHE A 64 -3.26 18.45 10.24
CA PHE A 64 -1.86 18.25 10.52
C PHE A 64 -1.44 18.79 11.90
N GLY A 65 -0.97 17.91 12.79
CA GLY A 65 -0.33 18.28 14.06
C GLY A 65 -0.28 17.14 15.09
N SER A 66 0.96 16.73 15.44
CA SER A 66 1.43 15.86 16.55
C SER A 66 0.63 14.63 17.04
N GLY A 67 -0.32 14.13 16.28
CA GLY A 67 -0.82 12.75 16.30
C GLY A 67 -0.86 12.25 14.85
N VAL A 68 -0.45 11.01 14.59
CA VAL A 68 -0.15 10.50 13.23
C VAL A 68 -1.33 10.80 12.28
N PRO A 69 -1.21 11.76 11.35
CA PRO A 69 -2.37 12.27 10.63
C PRO A 69 -2.73 11.33 9.48
N PHE A 70 -4.01 10.95 9.41
CA PHE A 70 -4.55 10.38 8.17
C PHE A 70 -4.48 11.45 7.08
N VAL A 71 -3.92 11.09 5.93
CA VAL A 71 -3.91 11.93 4.74
C VAL A 71 -5.07 11.52 3.86
N ARG A 72 -5.99 12.45 3.58
CA ARG A 72 -7.08 12.24 2.63
C ARG A 72 -6.61 12.61 1.22
N ILE A 73 -6.92 11.76 0.25
CA ILE A 73 -6.61 11.97 -1.17
C ILE A 73 -7.91 11.87 -1.96
N THR A 74 -8.27 12.96 -2.64
CA THR A 74 -9.46 13.07 -3.49
C THR A 74 -9.11 13.18 -4.96
N SER A 75 -7.88 13.62 -5.28
CA SER A 75 -7.46 13.89 -6.65
C SER A 75 -5.95 13.83 -6.82
N ARG A 76 -5.50 13.71 -8.08
CA ARG A 76 -4.06 13.68 -8.43
C ARG A 76 -3.29 14.93 -7.98
N SER A 77 -3.93 16.09 -7.89
CA SER A 77 -3.27 17.32 -7.43
C SER A 77 -2.86 17.27 -5.96
N GLU A 78 -3.45 16.38 -5.16
CA GLU A 78 -3.13 16.24 -3.74
C GLU A 78 -2.03 15.19 -3.48
N VAL A 79 -1.69 14.38 -4.48
CA VAL A 79 -0.75 13.26 -4.34
C VAL A 79 0.64 13.73 -3.93
N GLU A 80 1.15 14.82 -4.51
CA GLU A 80 2.48 15.34 -4.18
C GLU A 80 2.55 15.82 -2.72
N THR A 81 1.59 16.65 -2.30
CA THR A 81 1.50 17.15 -0.92
C THR A 81 1.29 16.01 0.08
N GLY A 82 0.43 15.05 -0.25
CA GLY A 82 0.17 13.87 0.57
C GLY A 82 1.41 12.99 0.71
N SER A 83 2.11 12.71 -0.39
CA SER A 83 3.36 11.94 -0.40
C SER A 83 4.43 12.63 0.44
N ASN A 84 4.68 13.93 0.23
CA ASN A 84 5.65 14.70 1.01
C ASN A 84 5.38 14.65 2.53
N SER A 85 4.11 14.71 2.93
CA SER A 85 3.71 14.57 4.34
C SER A 85 4.06 13.20 4.92
N LEU A 86 3.65 12.14 4.23
CA LEU A 86 3.82 10.75 4.68
C LEU A 86 5.30 10.35 4.70
N VAL A 87 6.05 10.71 3.65
CA VAL A 87 7.49 10.52 3.56
C VAL A 87 8.20 11.27 4.68
N GLY A 88 7.77 12.51 4.99
CA GLY A 88 8.29 13.27 6.12
C GLY A 88 8.12 12.54 7.47
N ILE A 89 7.01 11.84 7.69
CA ILE A 89 6.80 11.00 8.88
C ILE A 89 7.80 9.84 8.92
N LEU A 90 7.98 9.15 7.79
CA LEU A 90 8.90 8.02 7.68
C LEU A 90 10.37 8.43 7.81
N LEU A 91 10.76 9.58 7.27
CA LEU A 91 12.13 10.10 7.39
C LEU A 91 12.44 10.59 8.80
N ASN A 92 11.45 11.16 9.51
CA ASN A 92 11.61 11.53 10.92
C ASN A 92 11.85 10.32 11.83
N ALA A 93 11.41 9.16 11.42
CA ALA A 93 11.69 7.89 12.08
C ALA A 93 13.07 7.31 11.77
N CYS A 94 13.65 7.71 10.63
CA CYS A 94 14.95 7.25 10.14
C CYS A 94 16.09 8.26 10.44
N LYS A 95 15.97 9.05 11.51
CA LYS A 95 16.90 10.18 11.81
C LYS A 95 18.37 9.76 11.90
N ASP A 96 18.63 8.53 12.34
CA ASP A 96 19.96 7.97 12.56
C ASP A 96 20.49 7.17 11.35
N ILE A 97 19.77 7.16 10.23
CA ILE A 97 20.23 6.53 8.98
C ILE A 97 20.99 7.58 8.16
N GLU A 98 22.22 7.26 7.75
CA GLU A 98 23.07 8.17 6.94
C GLU A 98 22.48 8.37 5.51
N SER A 99 21.86 7.33 4.96
CA SER A 99 21.32 7.22 3.59
C SER A 99 19.93 7.85 3.40
N LYS A 100 19.73 9.10 3.88
CA LYS A 100 18.41 9.74 3.87
C LYS A 100 17.84 10.00 2.48
N GLN A 101 18.71 10.22 1.49
CA GLN A 101 18.27 10.59 0.14
C GLN A 101 17.69 9.40 -0.62
N ASP A 102 18.34 8.24 -0.62
CA ASP A 102 17.85 7.06 -1.35
C ASP A 102 16.59 6.49 -0.70
N ILE A 103 16.53 6.48 0.63
CA ILE A 103 15.32 6.11 1.38
C ILE A 103 14.17 7.07 1.04
N LYS A 104 14.45 8.38 0.96
CA LYS A 104 13.46 9.37 0.54
C LYS A 104 12.98 9.07 -0.88
N THR A 105 13.88 8.85 -1.83
CA THR A 105 13.53 8.53 -3.22
C THR A 105 12.68 7.26 -3.31
N CYS A 106 13.04 6.21 -2.56
CA CYS A 106 12.27 4.97 -2.46
C CYS A 106 10.84 5.22 -1.97
N PHE A 107 10.69 5.90 -0.82
CA PHE A 107 9.37 6.18 -0.26
C PHE A 107 8.56 7.14 -1.12
N ASP A 108 9.16 8.21 -1.66
CA ASP A 108 8.50 9.13 -2.58
C ASP A 108 7.92 8.34 -3.76
N TYR A 109 8.71 7.47 -4.38
CA TYR A 109 8.26 6.65 -5.51
C TYR A 109 7.10 5.72 -5.11
N VAL A 110 7.31 4.88 -4.08
CA VAL A 110 6.32 3.87 -3.66
C VAL A 110 5.01 4.52 -3.22
N ILE A 111 5.09 5.56 -2.40
CA ILE A 111 3.91 6.24 -1.86
C ILE A 111 3.19 6.99 -2.99
N THR A 112 3.91 7.72 -3.86
CA THR A 112 3.28 8.43 -4.97
C THR A 112 2.56 7.49 -5.93
N GLU A 113 3.13 6.33 -6.26
CA GLU A 113 2.46 5.36 -7.14
C GLU A 113 1.18 4.77 -6.50
N ILE A 114 1.22 4.46 -5.20
CA ILE A 114 0.04 3.97 -4.50
C ILE A 114 -1.03 5.06 -4.37
N LEU A 115 -0.64 6.31 -4.05
CA LEU A 115 -1.57 7.43 -3.94
C LEU A 115 -2.17 7.83 -5.29
N ASN A 116 -1.42 7.72 -6.39
CA ASN A 116 -1.95 7.89 -7.74
C ASN A 116 -3.04 6.87 -8.04
N ASN A 117 -2.84 5.60 -7.68
CA ASN A 117 -3.87 4.56 -7.84
C ASN A 117 -5.13 4.89 -7.03
N VAL A 118 -4.98 5.38 -5.81
CA VAL A 118 -6.10 5.85 -4.97
C VAL A 118 -6.82 7.02 -5.64
N ALA A 119 -6.09 8.03 -6.11
CA ALA A 119 -6.67 9.20 -6.78
C ALA A 119 -7.44 8.83 -8.05
N ASP A 120 -6.97 7.82 -8.81
CA ASP A 120 -7.58 7.40 -10.06
C ASP A 120 -8.80 6.47 -9.87
N HIS A 121 -8.83 5.70 -8.79
CA HIS A 121 -9.76 4.57 -8.66
C HIS A 121 -10.69 4.63 -7.46
N SER A 122 -10.44 5.50 -6.48
CA SER A 122 -11.26 5.61 -5.26
C SER A 122 -12.71 6.02 -5.49
N GLY A 123 -13.00 6.64 -6.64
CA GLY A 123 -14.33 7.13 -7.01
C GLY A 123 -14.72 8.45 -6.34
N ASP A 124 -14.40 8.62 -5.05
CA ASP A 124 -14.65 9.85 -4.27
C ASP A 124 -13.39 10.27 -3.50
N SER A 125 -12.92 9.42 -2.58
CA SER A 125 -11.68 9.68 -1.84
C SER A 125 -11.09 8.41 -1.25
N GLY A 126 -9.79 8.45 -0.99
CA GLY A 126 -9.09 7.48 -0.16
C GLY A 126 -8.38 8.14 1.03
N ILE A 127 -7.92 7.29 1.93
CA ILE A 127 -7.21 7.65 3.14
C ILE A 127 -5.88 6.90 3.20
N ALA A 128 -4.83 7.58 3.65
CA ALA A 128 -3.51 7.00 3.80
C ALA A 128 -2.90 7.34 5.16
N ILE A 129 -2.01 6.47 5.65
CA ILE A 129 -1.29 6.65 6.91
C ILE A 129 0.10 6.04 6.78
N ALA A 130 1.08 6.67 7.41
CA ALA A 130 2.43 6.16 7.56
C ALA A 130 2.82 6.14 9.04
N GLN A 131 3.53 5.10 9.46
CA GLN A 131 3.93 4.92 10.85
C GLN A 131 5.30 4.25 10.94
N TYR A 132 6.12 4.71 11.86
CA TYR A 132 7.26 3.95 12.34
C TYR A 132 6.97 3.32 13.70
N TYR A 133 7.35 2.07 13.88
CA TYR A 133 7.18 1.33 15.12
C TYR A 133 8.56 1.08 15.77
N PRO A 134 9.05 1.97 16.66
CA PRO A 134 10.42 1.88 17.20
C PRO A 134 10.70 0.56 17.91
N THR A 135 9.73 0.05 18.67
CA THR A 135 9.88 -1.22 19.40
C THR A 135 9.91 -2.45 18.49
N LYS A 136 9.45 -2.31 17.24
CA LYS A 136 9.47 -3.35 16.21
C LYS A 136 10.50 -3.10 15.12
N LYS A 137 11.17 -1.93 15.14
CA LYS A 137 12.15 -1.50 14.15
C LYS A 137 11.65 -1.68 12.72
N ARG A 138 10.45 -1.15 12.44
CA ARG A 138 9.83 -1.25 11.10
C ARG A 138 9.01 -0.03 10.80
N VAL A 139 8.96 0.32 9.53
CA VAL A 139 8.04 1.33 9.01
C VAL A 139 6.90 0.65 8.28
N GLN A 140 5.75 1.31 8.28
CA GLN A 140 4.62 0.93 7.47
C GLN A 140 4.02 2.14 6.80
N PHE A 141 3.52 1.90 5.60
CA PHE A 141 2.63 2.79 4.88
C PHE A 141 1.39 1.99 4.49
N SER A 142 0.21 2.58 4.66
CA SER A 142 -1.03 2.01 4.14
C SER A 142 -1.87 3.07 3.45
N ALA A 143 -2.58 2.65 2.40
CA ALA A 143 -3.62 3.43 1.76
C ALA A 143 -4.87 2.57 1.57
N LEU A 144 -6.04 3.17 1.72
CA LEU A 144 -7.34 2.53 1.55
C LEU A 144 -8.26 3.44 0.72
N ASP A 145 -8.98 2.84 -0.21
CA ASP A 145 -10.05 3.46 -0.97
C ASP A 145 -11.30 2.57 -1.05
N ASN A 146 -12.42 3.19 -1.39
CA ASN A 146 -13.73 2.52 -1.55
C ASN A 146 -14.15 2.44 -3.02
N GLY A 147 -13.15 2.38 -3.91
CA GLY A 147 -13.32 2.35 -5.35
C GLY A 147 -13.90 1.05 -5.88
N VAL A 148 -13.88 0.94 -7.21
CA VAL A 148 -14.40 -0.23 -7.94
C VAL A 148 -13.60 -1.52 -7.68
N GLY A 149 -12.34 -1.37 -7.24
CA GLY A 149 -11.41 -2.46 -6.94
C GLY A 149 -10.72 -3.05 -8.18
N PHE A 150 -9.80 -3.98 -7.94
CA PHE A 150 -8.92 -4.55 -8.96
C PHE A 150 -9.68 -5.29 -10.06
N LEU A 151 -10.63 -6.16 -9.69
CA LEU A 151 -11.35 -6.99 -10.68
C LEU A 151 -12.08 -6.17 -11.72
N ALA A 152 -12.84 -5.14 -11.30
CA ALA A 152 -13.57 -4.28 -12.22
C ALA A 152 -12.64 -3.52 -13.17
N ASN A 153 -11.52 -2.99 -12.64
CA ASN A 153 -10.52 -2.28 -13.44
C ASN A 153 -9.84 -3.19 -14.47
N ILE A 154 -9.44 -4.39 -14.06
CA ILE A 154 -8.70 -5.34 -14.91
C ILE A 154 -9.61 -5.93 -15.99
N GLN A 155 -10.87 -6.21 -15.69
CA GLN A 155 -11.80 -6.84 -16.62
C GLN A 155 -12.06 -6.02 -17.89
N ASN A 156 -11.91 -4.70 -17.83
CA ASN A 156 -12.04 -3.82 -19.00
C ASN A 156 -11.02 -4.17 -20.10
N LYS A 157 -9.81 -4.62 -19.74
CA LYS A 157 -8.76 -5.03 -20.68
C LYS A 157 -8.62 -6.54 -20.79
N PHE A 158 -8.92 -7.26 -19.71
CA PHE A 158 -8.72 -8.70 -19.59
C PHE A 158 -10.03 -9.38 -19.17
N PRO A 159 -11.02 -9.50 -20.08
CA PRO A 159 -12.38 -9.95 -19.75
C PRO A 159 -12.44 -11.40 -19.25
N ASN A 160 -11.40 -12.20 -19.50
CA ASN A 160 -11.30 -13.58 -19.03
C ASN A 160 -10.96 -13.70 -17.54
N ILE A 161 -10.50 -12.64 -16.89
CA ILE A 161 -10.21 -12.63 -15.45
C ILE A 161 -11.52 -12.52 -14.67
N LYS A 162 -11.79 -13.48 -13.77
CA LYS A 162 -13.09 -13.58 -13.09
C LYS A 162 -13.02 -13.46 -11.58
N THR A 163 -11.83 -13.57 -10.99
CA THR A 163 -11.66 -13.56 -9.52
C THR A 163 -10.79 -12.38 -9.05
N GLN A 164 -11.01 -11.90 -7.82
CA GLN A 164 -10.16 -10.87 -7.21
C GLN A 164 -8.69 -11.30 -7.17
N LYS A 165 -8.45 -12.57 -6.81
CA LYS A 165 -7.10 -13.15 -6.78
C LYS A 165 -6.40 -13.03 -8.15
N GLU A 166 -7.07 -13.43 -9.23
CA GLU A 166 -6.50 -13.31 -10.58
C GLU A 166 -6.29 -11.85 -10.98
N ALA A 167 -7.23 -10.98 -10.65
CA ALA A 167 -7.12 -9.55 -10.99
C ALA A 167 -5.96 -8.87 -10.27
N ILE A 168 -5.79 -9.12 -8.96
CA ILE A 168 -4.66 -8.58 -8.19
C ILE A 168 -3.34 -9.13 -8.75
N LYS A 169 -3.25 -10.45 -8.98
CA LYS A 169 -2.04 -11.04 -9.60
C LYS A 169 -1.73 -10.44 -10.96
N LYS A 170 -2.76 -10.23 -11.79
CA LYS A 170 -2.60 -9.58 -13.10
C LYS A 170 -2.12 -8.15 -12.96
N ALA A 171 -2.65 -7.39 -12.00
CA ALA A 171 -2.23 -6.01 -11.77
C ALA A 171 -0.78 -5.86 -11.28
N LEU A 172 -0.19 -6.93 -10.75
CA LEU A 172 1.23 -7.01 -10.41
C LEU A 172 2.10 -7.35 -11.63
N GLU A 173 1.52 -7.71 -12.78
CA GLU A 173 2.28 -7.91 -14.00
C GLU A 173 2.60 -6.58 -14.67
N ARG A 174 3.77 -6.52 -15.29
CA ARG A 174 4.27 -5.39 -16.04
C ARG A 174 3.25 -4.89 -17.08
N GLY A 175 3.06 -3.57 -17.14
CA GLY A 175 2.27 -2.88 -18.18
C GLY A 175 0.75 -3.07 -18.06
N VAL A 176 0.26 -3.81 -17.06
CA VAL A 176 -1.17 -4.08 -16.90
C VAL A 176 -1.93 -2.84 -16.42
N THR A 177 -1.40 -2.14 -15.42
CA THR A 177 -2.03 -0.95 -14.83
C THR A 177 -1.74 0.34 -15.60
N ALA A 178 -1.17 0.24 -16.81
CA ALA A 178 -0.97 1.37 -17.72
C ALA A 178 -2.26 2.11 -18.05
N SER A 179 -2.35 3.39 -17.67
CA SER A 179 -3.45 4.25 -18.09
C SER A 179 -3.38 4.48 -19.61
N GLN A 180 -4.53 4.50 -20.28
CA GLN A 180 -4.62 4.80 -21.72
C GLN A 180 -4.38 6.29 -22.04
N ASN A 181 -4.31 7.17 -21.02
CA ASN A 181 -4.11 8.60 -21.18
C ASN A 181 -2.63 8.98 -21.33
N LEU A 182 -1.98 8.46 -22.37
CA LEU A 182 -0.76 9.04 -22.95
C LEU A 182 -1.15 10.37 -23.62
N ILE A 183 -1.42 11.39 -22.82
CA ILE A 183 -1.53 12.77 -23.32
C ILE A 183 -0.10 13.25 -23.56
N TYR A 184 0.25 13.36 -24.85
CA TYR A 184 1.30 14.16 -25.43
C TYR A 184 2.41 14.67 -24.47
N GLY A 185 3.57 14.01 -24.50
CA GLY A 185 4.85 14.68 -24.27
C GLY A 185 5.42 14.68 -22.85
N SER A 186 4.95 13.85 -21.94
CA SER A 186 5.73 13.53 -20.72
C SER A 186 6.05 12.04 -20.69
N GLU A 187 7.33 11.69 -20.82
CA GLU A 187 7.86 10.32 -20.71
C GLU A 187 7.84 9.80 -19.26
N ARG A 188 6.78 10.09 -18.49
CA ARG A 188 6.60 9.48 -17.17
C ARG A 188 5.76 8.22 -17.30
N ASN A 189 6.44 7.10 -17.53
CA ASN A 189 6.14 5.71 -17.13
C ASN A 189 4.71 5.39 -16.64
N ALA A 190 3.68 5.76 -17.43
CA ALA A 190 2.28 5.56 -17.07
C ALA A 190 1.91 4.08 -17.23
N GLY A 191 2.12 3.29 -16.17
CA GLY A 191 1.67 1.89 -16.14
C GLY A 191 2.51 0.83 -15.46
N TYR A 192 3.59 1.27 -14.81
CA TYR A 192 4.51 0.36 -14.15
C TYR A 192 4.40 0.45 -12.63
N GLY A 193 3.61 1.37 -12.06
CA GLY A 193 3.61 1.70 -10.63
C GLY A 193 3.53 0.50 -9.70
N LEU A 194 2.44 -0.27 -9.78
CA LEU A 194 2.25 -1.41 -8.87
C LEU A 194 3.21 -2.57 -9.16
N PHE A 195 3.59 -2.78 -10.43
CA PHE A 195 4.62 -3.74 -10.80
C PHE A 195 5.97 -3.37 -10.17
N VAL A 196 6.44 -2.13 -10.35
CA VAL A 196 7.71 -1.65 -9.81
C VAL A 196 7.70 -1.68 -8.29
N VAL A 197 6.62 -1.26 -7.64
CA VAL A 197 6.47 -1.39 -6.18
C VAL A 197 6.59 -2.85 -5.76
N SER A 198 5.92 -3.76 -6.46
CA SER A 198 5.99 -5.20 -6.14
C SER A 198 7.39 -5.78 -6.37
N SER A 199 8.09 -5.35 -7.43
CA SER A 199 9.45 -5.79 -7.75
C SER A 199 10.48 -5.25 -6.75
N LEU A 200 10.37 -3.99 -6.34
CA LEU A 200 11.17 -3.42 -5.25
C LEU A 200 11.03 -4.24 -3.97
N VAL A 201 9.81 -4.64 -3.61
CA VAL A 201 9.54 -5.50 -2.45
C VAL A 201 10.19 -6.89 -2.57
N LYS A 202 10.42 -7.39 -3.79
CA LYS A 202 11.10 -8.68 -3.96
C LYS A 202 12.61 -8.56 -3.72
N GLU A 203 13.20 -7.46 -4.17
CA GLU A 203 14.63 -7.19 -4.04
C GLU A 203 15.02 -6.84 -2.58
N ILE A 204 14.13 -6.17 -1.86
CA ILE A 204 14.42 -5.70 -0.52
C ILE A 204 14.12 -6.78 0.52
N GLN A 205 15.16 -7.21 1.24
CA GLN A 205 15.02 -8.17 2.34
C GLN A 205 14.01 -7.68 3.38
N ASN A 206 13.27 -8.62 3.96
CA ASN A 206 12.28 -8.36 5.01
C ASN A 206 11.30 -7.20 4.73
N SER A 207 11.05 -6.92 3.46
CA SER A 207 9.95 -6.06 3.04
C SER A 207 8.75 -6.92 2.65
N GLU A 208 7.55 -6.34 2.74
CA GLU A 208 6.31 -7.02 2.40
C GLU A 208 5.28 -6.03 1.87
N LEU A 209 4.60 -6.41 0.79
CA LEU A 209 3.47 -5.69 0.22
C LEU A 209 2.21 -6.52 0.41
N LEU A 210 1.21 -5.95 1.06
CA LEU A 210 -0.13 -6.49 1.12
C LEU A 210 -1.06 -5.73 0.19
N ILE A 211 -1.90 -6.47 -0.51
CA ILE A 211 -3.03 -5.95 -1.27
C ILE A 211 -4.27 -6.70 -0.80
N PHE A 212 -5.18 -5.98 -0.17
CA PHE A 212 -6.48 -6.47 0.26
C PHE A 212 -7.57 -5.80 -0.56
N CYS A 213 -8.34 -6.57 -1.31
CA CYS A 213 -9.45 -6.03 -2.09
C CYS A 213 -10.68 -6.89 -1.82
N LYS A 214 -11.73 -6.26 -1.28
CA LYS A 214 -13.01 -6.88 -0.97
C LYS A 214 -12.90 -8.05 -0.01
N ASP A 215 -12.74 -9.25 -0.55
CA ASP A 215 -12.72 -10.54 0.16
C ASP A 215 -11.39 -11.29 0.01
N THR A 216 -10.39 -10.67 -0.62
CA THR A 216 -9.16 -11.35 -1.01
C THR A 216 -7.95 -10.54 -0.56
N LEU A 217 -7.10 -11.20 0.24
CA LEU A 217 -5.79 -10.71 0.65
C LEU A 217 -4.71 -11.40 -0.17
N ILE A 218 -3.79 -10.62 -0.74
CA ILE A 218 -2.55 -11.07 -1.34
C ILE A 218 -1.38 -10.46 -0.58
N GLY A 219 -0.35 -11.25 -0.30
CA GLY A 219 0.93 -10.80 0.21
C GLY A 219 2.05 -11.10 -0.78
N VAL A 220 2.95 -10.15 -0.99
CA VAL A 220 4.16 -10.30 -1.79
C VAL A 220 5.35 -10.08 -0.87
N ARG A 221 6.28 -11.03 -0.85
CA ARG A 221 7.52 -10.95 -0.09
C ARG A 221 8.57 -11.80 -0.79
N GLN A 222 9.66 -11.18 -1.23
CA GLN A 222 10.66 -11.85 -2.09
C GLN A 222 9.95 -12.53 -3.29
N ASP A 223 10.37 -13.73 -3.68
CA ASP A 223 9.74 -14.48 -4.78
C ASP A 223 8.40 -15.14 -4.42
N SER A 224 7.90 -14.95 -3.19
CA SER A 224 6.70 -15.61 -2.72
C SER A 224 5.47 -14.71 -2.80
N ILE A 225 4.39 -15.27 -3.34
CA ILE A 225 3.06 -14.67 -3.34
C ILE A 225 2.12 -15.53 -2.50
N TYR A 226 1.62 -14.96 -1.41
CA TYR A 226 0.66 -15.55 -0.50
C TYR A 226 -0.74 -15.04 -0.83
N HIS A 227 -1.77 -15.84 -0.54
CA HIS A 227 -3.14 -15.36 -0.67
C HIS A 227 -4.05 -16.00 0.37
N LYS A 228 -5.09 -15.26 0.73
CA LYS A 228 -6.16 -15.71 1.60
C LYS A 228 -7.48 -15.15 1.08
N HIS A 229 -8.48 -16.01 0.99
CA HIS A 229 -9.85 -15.62 0.72
C HIS A 229 -10.62 -15.58 2.05
N LEU A 230 -11.47 -14.57 2.20
CA LEU A 230 -12.29 -14.30 3.37
C LEU A 230 -13.75 -14.52 2.98
N SER A 231 -14.58 -14.93 3.94
CA SER A 231 -16.02 -15.17 3.69
C SER A 231 -16.84 -13.88 3.54
N ASN A 232 -16.30 -12.72 3.92
CA ASN A 232 -16.98 -11.44 3.89
C ASN A 232 -16.28 -10.50 2.91
N ASP A 233 -17.07 -9.74 2.15
CA ASP A 233 -16.61 -8.61 1.36
C ASP A 233 -16.57 -7.36 2.24
N PHE A 234 -15.41 -6.72 2.34
CA PHE A 234 -15.19 -5.52 3.13
C PHE A 234 -15.46 -4.23 2.34
N GLY A 235 -15.70 -4.31 1.03
CA GLY A 235 -16.10 -3.18 0.19
C GLY A 235 -15.03 -2.11 0.03
N CYS A 236 -13.75 -2.47 0.19
CA CYS A 236 -12.61 -1.55 0.06
C CYS A 236 -11.45 -2.20 -0.72
N THR A 237 -10.53 -1.36 -1.17
CA THR A 237 -9.19 -1.73 -1.60
C THR A 237 -8.19 -1.11 -0.63
N LEU A 238 -7.27 -1.92 -0.11
CA LEU A 238 -6.23 -1.52 0.82
C LEU A 238 -4.89 -2.04 0.31
N ILE A 239 -3.89 -1.17 0.28
CA ILE A 239 -2.50 -1.52 0.00
C ILE A 239 -1.68 -1.16 1.23
N CYS A 240 -0.83 -2.07 1.69
CA CYS A 240 0.07 -1.84 2.81
C CYS A 240 1.49 -2.29 2.45
N PHE A 241 2.46 -1.44 2.75
CA PHE A 241 3.88 -1.71 2.59
C PHE A 241 4.56 -1.69 3.96
N GLU A 242 5.38 -2.71 4.24
CA GLU A 242 6.23 -2.80 5.43
C GLU A 242 7.68 -3.06 5.02
N ILE A 243 8.62 -2.45 5.73
CA ILE A 243 10.05 -2.73 5.64
C ILE A 243 10.67 -2.53 7.02
N ASP A 244 11.60 -3.41 7.40
CA ASP A 244 12.34 -3.26 8.65
C ASP A 244 13.47 -2.22 8.55
N GLU A 245 13.89 -1.72 9.71
CA GLU A 245 14.89 -0.66 9.84
C GLU A 245 16.29 -1.08 9.34
N GLU A 246 16.63 -2.36 9.45
CA GLU A 246 17.93 -2.87 8.99
C GLU A 246 18.00 -2.92 7.47
N SER A 247 16.93 -3.41 6.85
CA SER A 247 16.75 -3.48 5.41
C SER A 247 16.67 -2.08 4.79
N LEU A 248 16.03 -1.12 5.49
CA LEU A 248 16.07 0.29 5.12
C LEU A 248 17.48 0.87 5.08
N LYS A 249 18.31 0.56 6.10
CA LYS A 249 19.71 1.02 6.15
C LYS A 249 20.55 0.45 5.03
N SER A 250 20.21 -0.73 4.51
CA SER A 250 20.90 -1.35 3.38
C SER A 250 20.49 -0.82 2.00
N LEU A 251 19.53 0.11 1.90
CA LEU A 251 19.09 0.70 0.61
C LEU A 251 20.07 1.73 0.02
N ASP A 252 21.22 1.95 0.66
CA ASP A 252 22.22 2.94 0.29
C ASP A 252 22.77 2.70 -1.14
N TYR A 253 22.69 3.71 -2.00
CA TYR A 253 23.18 3.81 -3.39
C TYR A 253 22.45 3.05 -4.50
N ASP A 254 21.55 2.12 -4.18
CA ASP A 254 21.02 1.20 -5.18
C ASP A 254 19.58 1.47 -5.62
N ILE A 255 18.82 2.42 -5.05
CA ILE A 255 17.41 2.57 -5.41
C ILE A 255 17.20 2.95 -6.88
N ASP A 256 17.97 3.91 -7.40
CA ASP A 256 17.90 4.32 -8.80
C ASP A 256 18.43 3.22 -9.73
N VAL A 257 19.40 2.43 -9.24
CA VAL A 257 19.95 1.28 -9.96
C VAL A 257 18.92 0.16 -10.02
N ILE A 258 18.24 -0.16 -8.92
CA ILE A 258 17.21 -1.20 -8.82
C ILE A 258 16.00 -0.79 -9.67
N ILE A 259 15.49 0.43 -9.52
CA ILE A 259 14.40 0.95 -10.37
C ILE A 259 14.85 0.94 -11.83
N GLY A 260 16.08 1.37 -12.10
CA GLY A 260 16.71 1.26 -13.41
C GLY A 260 16.70 -0.17 -13.94
N GLN A 261 17.19 -1.15 -13.19
CA GLN A 261 17.23 -2.56 -13.60
C GLN A 261 15.83 -3.13 -13.84
N ILE A 262 14.88 -2.84 -12.95
CA ILE A 262 13.48 -3.26 -13.10
C ILE A 262 12.87 -2.67 -14.38
N THR A 263 13.21 -1.44 -14.74
CA THR A 263 12.68 -0.76 -15.93
C THR A 263 13.48 -1.02 -17.23
N TYR A 264 14.78 -1.31 -17.14
CA TYR A 264 15.71 -1.47 -18.28
C TYR A 264 16.06 -2.91 -18.65
N SER A 265 15.97 -3.89 -17.73
CA SER A 265 16.07 -5.33 -18.07
C SER A 265 15.07 -5.75 -19.16
N GLU A 266 14.12 -4.87 -19.44
CA GLU A 266 13.07 -5.01 -20.41
C GLU A 266 13.41 -4.55 -21.84
N LYS A 267 14.52 -3.83 -22.09
CA LYS A 267 14.88 -3.43 -23.48
C LYS A 267 15.49 -4.59 -24.27
N SER A 268 16.19 -5.53 -23.62
CA SER A 268 16.77 -6.70 -24.29
C SER A 268 15.73 -7.74 -24.69
N ASP A 269 14.66 -7.90 -23.89
CA ASP A 269 13.68 -8.98 -24.09
C ASP A 269 12.63 -8.66 -25.17
N ILE A 270 12.58 -7.42 -25.67
CA ILE A 270 11.67 -6.99 -26.73
C ILE A 270 12.33 -7.14 -28.12
N GLU A 271 13.67 -7.17 -28.21
CA GLU A 271 14.38 -7.35 -29.49
C GLU A 271 14.32 -8.81 -30.00
N ASP A 272 14.04 -9.80 -29.14
CA ASP A 272 13.99 -11.22 -29.53
C ASP A 272 12.61 -11.71 -30.00
N VAL A 273 11.61 -10.83 -30.12
CA VAL A 273 10.24 -11.20 -30.60
C VAL A 273 10.03 -10.86 -32.09
N PHE A 274 11.06 -10.33 -32.76
CA PHE A 274 11.04 -10.08 -34.21
C PHE A 274 12.20 -10.79 -34.94
N LEU A 275 12.26 -12.12 -34.83
CA LEU A 275 12.97 -12.98 -35.79
C LEU A 275 12.12 -14.20 -36.15
#